data_AF-A0A521YJH6-F1
#
_entry.id   AF-A0A521YJH6-F1
#
_cell.length_a   1.000
_cell.length_b   1.000
_cell.length_c   1.000
_cell.angle_alpha   90.00
_cell.angle_beta   90.00
_cell.angle_gamma   90.00
#
_symmetry.space_group_name_H-M   'P 1'
#
loop_
_entity.id
_entity.type
_entity.pdbx_description
1 polymer ?
#
loop_
_entity_poly.entity_id
_entity_poly.type
_entity_poly.pdbx_seq_one_letter_code
_entity_poly.pdbx_strand_id
1 'polypeptide(L)'
;PCQSYTLDVDIQWVDSGEHHTVQVHSGSGRADMGNWFVNSTGGTAAHESGHMFGNADEYADANCPGRTVTSDGSIMQNSQTGQVLQRHYQGFADWLSAWTCCSYAVGNRG
;
A
#
# COMPACT_ATOMS: atom_id res chain seq x y z
N PRO A 1 -27.36 10.84 5.44
CA PRO A 1 -26.77 10.17 4.26
C PRO A 1 -25.33 9.82 4.59
N CYS A 2 -24.84 8.64 4.16
CA CYS A 2 -23.44 8.27 4.38
C CYS A 2 -22.52 9.22 3.61
N GLN A 3 -21.45 9.71 4.24
CA GLN A 3 -20.46 10.56 3.58
C GLN A 3 -19.53 9.71 2.71
N SER A 4 -18.93 10.30 1.68
CA SER A 4 -17.81 9.70 0.95
C SER A 4 -16.50 10.20 1.53
N TYR A 5 -15.51 9.31 1.58
CA TYR A 5 -14.16 9.66 2.03
C TYR A 5 -13.17 9.40 0.90
N THR A 6 -12.17 10.29 0.80
CA THR A 6 -11.02 10.10 -0.07
C THR A 6 -9.85 9.67 0.79
N LEU A 7 -9.21 8.55 0.44
CA LEU A 7 -7.91 8.24 0.98
C LEU A 7 -6.86 9.03 0.20
N ASP A 8 -6.09 9.82 0.93
CA ASP A 8 -4.96 10.57 0.39
C ASP A 8 -3.69 10.15 1.13
N VAL A 9 -2.66 9.84 0.36
CA VAL A 9 -1.38 9.37 0.89
C VAL A 9 -0.35 10.41 0.46
N ASP A 10 0.07 11.22 1.42
CA ASP A 10 1.06 12.26 1.22
C ASP A 10 2.34 11.92 1.97
N ILE A 11 3.47 12.09 1.28
CA ILE A 11 4.80 11.75 1.79
C ILE A 11 5.48 13.07 2.15
N GLN A 12 5.59 13.32 3.44
CA GLN A 12 6.10 14.57 3.98
C GLN A 12 7.37 14.33 4.78
N TRP A 13 8.33 15.25 4.64
CA TRP A 13 9.44 15.37 5.59
C TRP A 13 8.92 16.10 6.83
N VAL A 14 9.01 15.47 7.99
CA VAL A 14 8.54 16.03 9.26
C VAL A 14 9.59 15.81 10.36
N ASP A 15 9.67 16.75 11.31
CA ASP A 15 10.56 16.63 12.47
C ASP A 15 9.89 15.89 13.66
N SER A 16 8.56 15.83 13.69
CA SER A 16 7.77 15.06 14.66
C SER A 16 6.31 14.91 14.21
N GLY A 17 5.60 13.90 14.73
CA GLY A 17 4.17 13.67 14.44
C GLY A 17 3.93 12.79 13.21
N GLU A 18 4.95 12.06 12.79
CA GLU A 18 4.89 11.10 11.71
C GLU A 18 3.92 9.95 12.01
N HIS A 19 3.13 9.56 11.00
CA HIS A 19 2.29 8.37 11.09
C HIS A 19 3.11 7.08 10.97
N HIS A 20 4.21 7.15 10.21
CA HIS A 20 5.17 6.07 10.00
C HIS A 20 6.51 6.68 9.55
N THR A 21 7.63 6.12 10.00
CA THR A 21 8.97 6.61 9.65
C THR A 21 9.58 5.74 8.56
N VAL A 22 10.07 6.38 7.49
CA VAL A 22 10.85 5.74 6.43
C VAL A 22 12.20 6.46 6.30
N GLN A 23 13.28 5.69 6.27
CA GLN A 23 14.61 6.21 5.97
C GLN A 23 14.87 6.12 4.46
N VAL A 24 15.21 7.25 3.84
CA VAL A 24 15.56 7.30 2.42
C VAL A 24 17.08 7.27 2.27
N HIS A 25 17.57 6.24 1.61
CA HIS A 25 18.99 5.99 1.36
C HIS A 25 19.37 6.41 -0.06
N SER A 26 20.60 6.88 -0.24
CA SER A 26 21.16 7.11 -1.57
C SER A 26 21.51 5.78 -2.25
N GLY A 27 21.50 5.77 -3.59
CA GLY A 27 21.86 4.60 -4.38
C GLY A 27 20.74 3.57 -4.52
N SER A 28 21.11 2.29 -4.62
CA SER A 28 20.22 1.16 -4.85
C SER A 28 20.29 0.16 -3.69
N GLY A 29 19.15 -0.44 -3.37
CA GLY A 29 19.06 -1.48 -2.34
C GLY A 29 17.70 -2.17 -2.39
N ARG A 30 17.49 -3.12 -1.49
CA ARG A 30 16.20 -3.78 -1.33
C ARG A 30 15.34 -2.90 -0.44
N ALA A 31 14.31 -2.28 -1.02
CA ALA A 31 13.35 -1.49 -0.26
C ALA A 31 12.51 -2.37 0.66
N ASP A 32 12.08 -1.79 1.77
CA ASP A 32 11.09 -2.34 2.69
C ASP A 32 10.26 -1.21 3.33
N MET A 33 9.35 -1.55 4.25
CA MET A 33 8.50 -0.58 4.96
C MET A 33 9.26 0.47 5.78
N GLY A 34 10.54 0.28 6.08
CA GLY A 34 11.36 1.23 6.84
C GLY A 34 12.47 1.89 6.03
N ASN A 35 12.81 1.36 4.86
CA ASN A 35 13.98 1.76 4.08
C ASN A 35 13.65 1.86 2.60
N TRP A 36 13.78 3.06 2.03
CA TRP A 36 13.63 3.29 0.60
C TRP A 36 14.93 3.77 -0.01
N PHE A 37 15.10 3.55 -1.31
CA PHE A 37 16.32 3.89 -2.03
C PHE A 37 15.99 4.85 -3.17
N VAL A 38 16.80 5.90 -3.36
CA VAL A 38 16.56 6.92 -4.39
C VAL A 38 16.52 6.33 -5.81
N ASN A 39 17.25 5.25 -6.07
CA ASN A 39 17.22 4.57 -7.37
C ASN A 39 16.07 3.56 -7.53
N SER A 40 15.23 3.37 -6.50
CA SER A 40 14.01 2.57 -6.62
C SER A 40 12.97 3.28 -7.49
N THR A 41 12.06 2.51 -8.10
CA THR A 41 10.96 3.09 -8.86
C THR A 41 9.89 3.63 -7.93
N GLY A 42 9.06 4.58 -8.41
CA GLY A 42 7.87 5.01 -7.67
C GLY A 42 6.92 3.85 -7.34
N GLY A 43 6.86 2.83 -8.21
CA GLY A 43 6.12 1.60 -7.92
C GLY A 43 6.65 0.85 -6.69
N THR A 44 7.96 0.85 -6.48
CA THR A 44 8.56 0.15 -5.33
C THR A 44 8.12 0.83 -4.04
N ALA A 45 8.19 2.16 -3.97
CA ALA A 45 7.66 2.91 -2.83
C ALA A 45 6.15 2.67 -2.65
N ALA A 46 5.38 2.56 -3.74
CA ALA A 46 3.94 2.25 -3.67
C ALA A 46 3.66 0.84 -3.13
N HIS A 47 4.47 -0.15 -3.50
CA HIS A 47 4.40 -1.52 -2.97
C HIS A 47 4.66 -1.54 -1.45
N GLU A 48 5.75 -0.90 -1.01
CA GLU A 48 6.08 -0.82 0.42
C GLU A 48 5.02 -0.04 1.21
N SER A 49 4.46 1.02 0.61
CA SER A 49 3.33 1.74 1.19
C SER A 49 2.09 0.84 1.32
N GLY A 50 1.86 -0.05 0.35
CA GLY A 50 0.80 -1.06 0.42
C GLY A 50 0.89 -1.95 1.65
N HIS A 51 2.11 -2.36 2.03
CA HIS A 51 2.34 -3.12 3.27
C HIS A 51 2.03 -2.31 4.54
N MET A 52 2.29 -0.99 4.55
CA MET A 52 1.91 -0.12 5.67
C MET A 52 0.40 -0.08 5.89
N PHE A 53 -0.39 -0.30 4.83
CA PHE A 53 -1.85 -0.42 4.92
C PHE A 53 -2.33 -1.85 5.25
N GLY A 54 -1.41 -2.78 5.49
CA GLY A 54 -1.70 -4.17 5.84
C GLY A 54 -1.88 -5.11 4.65
N ASN A 55 -1.55 -4.68 3.42
CA ASN A 55 -1.59 -5.57 2.27
C ASN A 55 -0.42 -6.54 2.29
N ALA A 56 -0.68 -7.83 2.04
CA ALA A 56 0.36 -8.83 1.90
C ALA A 56 0.94 -8.82 0.47
N ASP A 57 2.16 -9.34 0.35
CA ASP A 57 2.73 -9.69 -0.96
C ASP A 57 1.82 -10.66 -1.72
N GLU A 58 1.78 -10.52 -3.05
CA GLU A 58 0.97 -11.35 -3.94
C GLU A 58 1.82 -12.13 -4.97
N TYR A 59 3.14 -12.18 -4.80
CA TYR A 59 4.04 -13.04 -5.58
C TYR A 59 4.37 -14.35 -4.84
N ALA A 60 4.70 -15.39 -5.62
CA ALA A 60 5.08 -16.69 -5.07
C ALA A 60 6.39 -16.60 -4.28
N ASP A 61 6.38 -17.07 -3.03
CA ASP A 61 7.56 -17.18 -2.16
C ASP A 61 7.61 -18.59 -1.55
N ALA A 62 8.75 -19.26 -1.71
CA ALA A 62 8.97 -20.60 -1.16
C ALA A 62 8.88 -20.65 0.38
N ASN A 63 9.15 -19.52 1.06
CA ASN A 63 9.02 -19.39 2.51
C ASN A 63 7.56 -19.22 2.96
N CYS A 64 6.65 -18.89 2.03
CA CYS A 64 5.23 -18.65 2.31
C CYS A 64 4.35 -19.40 1.29
N PRO A 65 4.34 -20.75 1.29
CA PRO A 65 3.62 -21.53 0.28
C PRO A 65 2.10 -21.34 0.31
N GLY A 66 1.53 -20.87 1.43
CA GLY A 66 0.10 -20.56 1.57
C GLY A 66 -0.31 -19.16 1.13
N ARG A 67 0.63 -18.34 0.62
CA ARG A 67 0.36 -16.98 0.17
C ARG A 67 -0.56 -16.99 -1.05
N THR A 68 -1.53 -16.10 -1.07
CA THR A 68 -2.38 -15.87 -2.25
C THR A 68 -1.53 -15.22 -3.34
N VAL A 69 -1.23 -15.96 -4.39
CA VAL A 69 -0.50 -15.46 -5.55
C VAL A 69 -1.49 -14.93 -6.58
N THR A 70 -1.29 -13.69 -7.03
CA THR A 70 -2.11 -13.07 -8.09
C THR A 70 -1.32 -12.98 -9.39
N SER A 71 -2.02 -12.78 -10.50
CA SER A 71 -1.41 -12.58 -11.83
C SER A 71 -2.13 -11.48 -12.61
N ASP A 72 -2.77 -10.56 -11.91
CA ASP A 72 -3.64 -9.51 -12.45
C ASP A 72 -2.94 -8.15 -12.58
N GLY A 73 -1.61 -8.14 -12.47
CA GLY A 73 -0.80 -6.93 -12.60
C GLY A 73 -0.84 -6.04 -11.35
N SER A 74 -1.16 -6.61 -10.19
CA SER A 74 -1.12 -5.90 -8.90
C SER A 74 0.25 -5.32 -8.55
N ILE A 75 0.27 -4.14 -7.93
CA ILE A 75 1.48 -3.57 -7.32
C ILE A 75 2.04 -4.48 -6.24
N MET A 76 1.20 -5.24 -5.53
CA MET A 76 1.62 -6.19 -4.49
C MET A 76 2.24 -7.48 -5.09
N GLN A 77 2.06 -7.70 -6.39
CA GLN A 77 2.68 -8.80 -7.13
C GLN A 77 3.97 -8.38 -7.82
N ASN A 78 3.98 -7.19 -8.45
CA ASN A 78 5.15 -6.63 -9.12
C ASN A 78 5.31 -5.17 -8.71
N SER A 79 6.27 -4.93 -7.83
CA SER A 79 6.56 -3.61 -7.28
C SER A 79 7.12 -2.62 -8.32
N GLN A 80 7.55 -3.05 -9.50
CA GLN A 80 8.13 -2.13 -10.49
C GLN A 80 7.11 -1.59 -11.49
N THR A 81 6.18 -2.45 -11.93
CA THR A 81 5.24 -2.13 -13.03
C THR A 81 3.79 -2.46 -12.72
N GLY A 82 3.50 -2.99 -11.53
CA GLY A 82 2.14 -3.30 -11.11
C GLY A 82 1.29 -2.04 -10.89
N GLN A 83 -0.02 -2.23 -10.80
CA GLN A 83 -1.00 -1.18 -10.56
C GLN A 83 -1.59 -1.29 -9.16
N VAL A 84 -1.91 -0.16 -8.56
CA VAL A 84 -2.70 -0.14 -7.32
C VAL A 84 -4.15 -0.49 -7.69
N LEU A 85 -4.66 -1.57 -7.11
CA LEU A 85 -6.00 -2.08 -7.37
C LEU A 85 -6.93 -1.77 -6.19
N GLN A 86 -8.24 -1.75 -6.46
CA GLN A 86 -9.26 -1.39 -5.45
C GLN A 86 -9.14 -2.19 -4.15
N ARG A 87 -8.83 -3.49 -4.25
CA ARG A 87 -8.69 -4.37 -3.09
C ARG A 87 -7.64 -3.90 -2.09
N HIS A 88 -6.64 -3.12 -2.52
CA HIS A 88 -5.61 -2.59 -1.62
C HIS A 88 -6.14 -1.55 -0.63
N TYR A 89 -7.34 -1.02 -0.89
CA TYR A 89 -8.04 -0.09 -0.01
C TYR A 89 -9.20 -0.74 0.74
N GLN A 90 -9.46 -2.03 0.54
CA GLN A 90 -10.62 -2.71 1.13
C GLN A 90 -10.55 -2.69 2.67
N GLY A 91 -9.35 -2.82 3.26
CA GLY A 91 -9.17 -2.72 4.71
C GLY A 91 -9.67 -1.38 5.30
N PHE A 92 -9.52 -0.27 4.56
CA PHE A 92 -10.07 1.02 4.99
C PHE A 92 -11.59 1.06 4.88
N ALA A 93 -12.16 0.51 3.81
CA ALA A 93 -13.61 0.44 3.65
C ALA A 93 -14.25 -0.44 4.74
N ASP A 94 -13.63 -1.57 5.06
CA ASP A 94 -14.08 -2.47 6.13
C ASP A 94 -13.97 -1.78 7.50
N TRP A 95 -12.85 -1.11 7.77
CA TRP A 95 -12.67 -0.32 8.98
C TRP A 95 -13.72 0.80 9.10
N LEU A 96 -13.89 1.65 8.08
CA LEU A 96 -14.93 2.70 8.11
C LEU A 96 -16.33 2.12 8.32
N SER A 97 -16.63 0.97 7.71
CA SER A 97 -17.92 0.29 7.88
C SER A 97 -18.14 -0.24 9.30
N ALA A 98 -17.09 -0.73 9.94
CA ALA A 98 -17.16 -1.24 11.31
C ALA A 98 -17.29 -0.12 12.36
N TRP A 99 -16.81 1.09 12.05
CA TRP A 99 -16.77 2.22 12.98
C TRP A 99 -17.89 3.24 12.77
N THR A 100 -18.75 3.03 11.77
CA THR A 100 -19.85 3.93 11.44
C THR A 100 -21.16 3.16 11.27
N CYS A 101 -22.29 3.86 11.24
CA CYS A 101 -23.60 3.26 10.91
C CYS A 101 -23.81 3.06 9.40
N CYS A 102 -22.73 3.07 8.61
CA CYS A 102 -22.76 3.07 7.15
C CYS A 102 -21.92 1.92 6.60
N SER A 103 -22.32 1.36 5.46
CA SER A 103 -21.51 0.39 4.73
C SER A 103 -20.74 1.10 3.61
N TYR A 104 -19.43 0.95 3.62
CA TYR A 104 -18.49 1.55 2.68
C TYR A 104 -17.99 0.53 1.68
N ALA A 105 -17.76 0.99 0.44
CA ALA A 105 -17.10 0.23 -0.60
C ALA A 105 -16.03 1.12 -1.25
N VAL A 106 -14.98 0.49 -1.80
CA VAL A 106 -13.93 1.21 -2.52
C VAL A 106 -14.49 1.67 -3.88
N GLY A 107 -14.56 2.98 -4.08
CA GLY A 107 -14.94 3.58 -5.36
C GLY A 107 -13.75 3.72 -6.31
N ASN A 108 -14.00 3.76 -7.62
CA ASN A 108 -13.01 4.23 -8.58
C ASN A 108 -12.85 5.75 -8.43
N ARG A 109 -11.60 6.26 -8.45
CA ARG A 109 -11.38 7.67 -8.84
C ARG A 109 -11.84 7.78 -10.30
N GLY A 110 -12.93 8.51 -10.53
CA GLY A 110 -13.38 8.89 -11.86
C GLY A 110 -12.42 9.84 -12.55
#